data_AF-A0A9D4S6M4-F1
#
_entry.id   AF-A0A9D4S6M4-F1
#
_cell.length_a   1.000
_cell.length_b   1.000
_cell.length_c   1.000
_cell.angle_alpha   90.00
_cell.angle_beta   90.00
_cell.angle_gamma   90.00
#
_symmetry.space_group_name_H-M   'P 1'
#
loop_
_entity.id
_entity.type
_entity.pdbx_description
1 polymer ?
#
loop_
_entity_poly.entity_id
_entity_poly.type
_entity_poly.pdbx_seq_one_letter_code
_entity_poly.pdbx_strand_id
1 'polypeptide(L)'
;MREFTVVRDDGYNTDGSDSSCDVAQDIEAVFANEADFGVLFDVDGVLARGSTPLTAAVEGIRLLKDDQGNLRVPVAFVTNSCNRSKDKAAQIQKWLNIQVTPDQVIHAPTPVKLLTEFHDKHVLVIGQEYRVEIAHEIGFTNVCTLADIQKAYPLLDMVDHENRNAVAVGNHPDDTNFPAVEAVLLLGEPTHWESHLQLLIDLILTDGKPVSGHTPADVHKVRQLPVIACNIRALGVNGPVWTLSVHCVP
;
A
#
# COMPACT_ATOMS: atom_id res chain seq x y z
N MET A 1 13.38 17.39 3.56
CA MET A 1 13.22 18.33 2.43
C MET A 1 14.60 18.89 2.14
N ARG A 2 15.26 18.48 1.06
CA ARG A 2 16.50 19.12 0.60
C ARG A 2 16.15 19.84 -0.71
N GLU A 3 16.28 21.16 -0.70
CA GLU A 3 16.07 22.01 -1.88
C GLU A 3 17.21 21.80 -2.88
N PHE A 4 16.87 21.76 -4.17
CA PHE A 4 17.83 21.80 -5.27
C PHE A 4 17.87 23.21 -5.84
N THR A 5 19.01 23.88 -5.71
CA THR A 5 19.28 25.17 -6.34
C THR A 5 19.82 24.94 -7.75
N VAL A 6 19.14 25.48 -8.77
CA VAL A 6 19.60 25.44 -10.17
C VAL A 6 20.68 26.51 -10.36
N VAL A 7 21.91 26.08 -10.60
CA VAL A 7 22.99 26.98 -11.08
C VAL A 7 22.88 27.04 -12.60
N ARG A 8 22.70 28.24 -13.15
CA ARG A 8 22.83 28.51 -14.59
C ARG A 8 24.31 28.69 -14.91
N ASP A 9 24.79 27.97 -15.89
CA ASP A 9 26.16 28.10 -16.41
C ASP A 9 26.12 28.92 -17.71
N ASP A 10 26.64 30.14 -17.66
CA ASP A 10 26.84 31.04 -18.80
C ASP A 10 28.35 31.32 -18.91
N GLY A 11 29.06 30.69 -19.85
CA GLY A 11 30.46 31.07 -20.08
C GLY A 11 31.27 30.15 -21.00
N TYR A 12 31.18 30.37 -22.31
CA TYR A 12 32.28 30.00 -23.21
C TYR A 12 33.46 30.95 -22.96
N ASN A 13 34.62 30.42 -22.61
CA ASN A 13 35.88 31.17 -22.63
C ASN A 13 36.91 30.43 -23.48
N THR A 14 37.58 31.16 -24.37
CA THR A 14 38.58 30.66 -25.31
C THR A 14 39.94 31.27 -24.97
N ASP A 15 40.79 30.52 -24.30
CA ASP A 15 42.22 30.80 -24.23
C ASP A 15 43.02 29.50 -24.06
N GLY A 16 43.86 29.23 -25.06
CA GLY A 16 44.78 28.11 -25.05
C GLY A 16 46.00 28.41 -24.20
N SER A 17 46.18 27.63 -23.14
CA SER A 17 47.47 27.42 -22.49
C SER A 17 47.58 25.96 -22.05
N ASP A 18 48.65 25.32 -22.52
CA ASP A 18 49.07 23.95 -22.24
C ASP A 18 49.28 23.76 -20.71
N SER A 19 48.38 23.07 -20.04
CA SER A 19 48.53 22.62 -18.65
C SER A 19 48.41 21.11 -18.59
N SER A 20 49.57 20.45 -18.57
CA SER A 20 49.68 19.01 -18.37
C SER A 20 49.38 18.65 -16.90
N CYS A 21 48.11 18.67 -16.48
CA CYS A 21 47.67 18.09 -15.20
C CYS A 21 46.15 17.96 -15.00
N ASP A 22 45.30 17.92 -16.03
CA ASP A 22 43.83 17.89 -15.79
C ASP A 22 43.12 16.57 -16.12
N VAL A 23 43.81 15.61 -16.78
CA VAL A 23 43.19 14.34 -17.18
C VAL A 23 42.68 13.51 -15.98
N ALA A 24 43.34 13.61 -14.82
CA ALA A 24 42.90 12.89 -13.62
C ALA A 24 41.70 13.54 -12.92
N GLN A 25 41.57 14.87 -12.98
CA GLN A 25 40.43 15.59 -12.41
C GLN A 25 39.20 15.52 -13.32
N ASP A 26 39.41 15.51 -14.64
CA ASP A 26 38.35 15.32 -15.63
C ASP A 26 37.77 13.89 -15.60
N ILE A 27 38.59 12.88 -15.30
CA ILE A 27 38.12 11.50 -15.15
C ILE A 27 37.21 11.36 -13.92
N GLU A 28 37.54 11.98 -12.78
CA GLU A 28 36.64 11.98 -11.61
C GLU A 28 35.34 12.77 -11.84
N ALA A 29 35.39 13.87 -12.60
CA ALA A 29 34.21 14.65 -12.97
C ALA A 29 33.28 13.89 -13.94
N VAL A 30 33.83 13.04 -14.82
CA VAL A 30 33.05 12.15 -15.71
C VAL A 30 32.35 11.03 -14.93
N PHE A 31 32.85 10.64 -13.76
CA PHE A 31 32.22 9.63 -12.89
C PHE A 31 31.14 10.16 -11.94
N ALA A 32 30.94 11.49 -11.89
CA ALA A 32 29.87 12.12 -11.11
C ALA A 32 28.59 12.38 -11.94
N ASN A 33 28.43 11.71 -13.08
CA ASN A 33 27.20 11.79 -13.85
C ASN A 33 26.15 10.90 -13.18
N GLU A 34 25.35 11.47 -12.28
CA GLU A 34 24.10 10.84 -11.84
C GLU A 34 23.32 10.42 -13.08
N ALA A 35 22.84 9.17 -13.11
CA ALA A 35 22.03 8.70 -14.22
C ALA A 35 20.81 9.62 -14.41
N ASP A 36 20.55 10.04 -15.65
CA ASP A 36 19.39 10.86 -16.02
C ASP A 36 18.07 10.06 -16.05
N PHE A 37 18.13 8.79 -15.64
CA PHE A 37 17.00 7.88 -15.55
C PHE A 37 17.06 7.01 -14.28
N GLY A 38 15.89 6.51 -13.88
CA GLY A 38 15.74 5.49 -12.85
C GLY A 38 14.97 4.28 -13.37
N VAL A 39 15.04 3.17 -12.64
CA VAL A 39 14.37 1.91 -13.01
C VAL A 39 13.36 1.51 -11.95
N LEU A 40 12.13 1.24 -12.38
CA LEU A 40 11.06 0.68 -11.54
C LEU A 40 10.86 -0.79 -11.93
N PHE A 41 11.09 -1.70 -10.98
CA PHE A 41 10.85 -3.13 -11.19
C PHE A 41 9.49 -3.52 -10.63
N ASP A 42 8.63 -4.11 -11.46
CA ASP A 42 7.57 -4.96 -10.93
C ASP A 42 8.20 -6.12 -10.14
N VAL A 43 7.56 -6.57 -9.06
CA VAL A 43 8.10 -7.64 -8.20
C VAL A 43 7.55 -9.00 -8.62
N ASP A 44 6.23 -9.13 -8.67
CA ASP A 44 5.56 -10.43 -8.76
C ASP A 44 5.42 -10.87 -10.23
N GLY A 45 6.22 -11.86 -10.63
CA GLY A 45 6.31 -12.32 -12.01
C GLY A 45 7.50 -11.75 -12.78
N VAL A 46 8.16 -10.72 -12.25
CA VAL A 46 9.35 -10.08 -12.85
C VAL A 46 10.62 -10.33 -12.04
N LEU A 47 10.60 -10.12 -10.73
CA LEU A 47 11.74 -10.44 -9.86
C LEU A 47 11.66 -11.84 -9.28
N ALA A 48 10.45 -12.31 -8.98
CA ALA A 48 10.21 -13.60 -8.37
C ALA A 48 8.89 -14.23 -8.84
N ARG A 49 8.81 -15.56 -8.78
CA ARG A 49 7.55 -16.31 -8.87
C ARG A 49 7.23 -16.91 -7.51
N GLY A 50 6.22 -16.35 -6.85
CA GLY A 50 5.96 -16.63 -5.43
C GLY A 50 7.19 -16.25 -4.59
N SER A 51 7.69 -17.21 -3.80
CA SER A 51 8.86 -16.98 -2.94
C SER A 51 10.20 -17.24 -3.63
N THR A 52 10.19 -17.62 -4.91
CA THR A 52 11.39 -18.06 -5.64
C THR A 52 11.87 -16.96 -6.59
N PRO A 53 13.07 -16.38 -6.36
CA PRO A 53 13.61 -15.35 -7.25
C PRO A 53 13.93 -15.92 -8.63
N LEU A 54 13.77 -15.11 -9.67
CA LEU A 54 14.13 -15.45 -11.03
C LEU A 54 15.62 -15.21 -11.25
N THR A 55 16.33 -16.20 -11.78
CA THR A 55 17.76 -16.08 -12.09
C THR A 55 18.06 -14.87 -12.98
N ALA A 56 17.20 -14.61 -13.97
CA ALA A 56 17.32 -13.46 -14.86
C ALA A 56 17.22 -12.11 -14.13
N ALA A 57 16.42 -12.03 -13.05
CA ALA A 57 16.31 -10.81 -12.25
C ALA A 57 17.58 -10.54 -11.45
N VAL A 58 18.18 -11.58 -10.86
CA VAL A 58 19.47 -11.47 -10.15
C VAL A 58 20.57 -11.01 -11.10
N GLU A 59 20.66 -11.60 -12.29
CA GLU A 59 21.61 -11.17 -13.32
C GLU A 59 21.35 -9.74 -13.81
N GLY A 60 20.08 -9.37 -14.02
CA GLY A 60 19.70 -8.01 -14.41
C GLY A 60 20.15 -6.96 -13.39
N ILE A 61 19.92 -7.22 -12.10
CA ILE A 61 20.40 -6.34 -11.02
C ILE A 61 21.94 -6.29 -10.99
N ARG A 62 22.63 -7.41 -11.27
CA ARG A 62 24.10 -7.42 -11.35
C ARG A 62 24.63 -6.48 -12.44
N LEU A 63 23.93 -6.36 -13.57
CA LEU A 63 24.30 -5.42 -14.64
C LEU A 63 24.12 -3.95 -14.23
N LEU A 64 23.30 -3.67 -13.22
CA LEU A 64 23.08 -2.34 -12.68
C LEU A 64 24.05 -1.97 -11.56
N LYS A 65 24.98 -2.86 -11.19
CA LYS A 65 25.97 -2.61 -10.12
C LYS A 65 27.30 -2.08 -10.65
N ASP A 66 27.94 -1.20 -9.89
CA ASP A 66 29.35 -0.84 -10.07
C ASP A 66 30.29 -1.97 -9.59
N ASP A 67 31.59 -1.77 -9.75
CA ASP A 67 32.60 -2.74 -9.35
C ASP A 67 32.69 -2.90 -7.81
N GLN A 68 32.13 -1.93 -7.08
CA GLN A 68 32.01 -1.88 -5.62
C GLN A 68 30.68 -2.52 -5.13
N GLY A 69 29.79 -2.91 -6.06
CA GLY A 69 28.50 -3.53 -5.77
C GLY A 69 27.34 -2.57 -5.50
N ASN A 70 27.53 -1.25 -5.65
CA ASN A 70 26.48 -0.24 -5.51
C ASN A 70 25.67 -0.10 -6.80
N LEU A 71 24.41 0.29 -6.69
CA LEU A 71 23.58 0.55 -7.86
C LEU A 71 24.04 1.82 -8.59
N ARG A 72 24.27 1.71 -9.90
CA ARG A 72 24.68 2.83 -10.77
C ARG A 72 23.53 3.79 -11.12
N VAL A 73 22.29 3.37 -10.86
CA VAL A 73 21.07 4.13 -11.18
C VAL A 73 20.08 4.03 -10.02
N PRO A 74 19.21 5.04 -9.81
CA PRO A 74 18.12 4.94 -8.85
C PRO A 74 17.18 3.77 -9.19
N VAL A 75 16.87 2.95 -8.18
CA VAL A 75 15.96 1.80 -8.32
C VAL A 75 14.85 1.87 -7.27
N ALA A 76 13.62 1.62 -7.73
CA ALA A 76 12.45 1.38 -6.90
C ALA A 76 11.73 0.10 -7.34
N PHE A 77 10.93 -0.45 -6.45
CA PHE A 77 10.21 -1.71 -6.62
C PHE A 77 8.71 -1.44 -6.51
N VAL A 78 7.94 -1.89 -7.48
CA VAL A 78 6.48 -1.71 -7.48
C VAL A 78 5.81 -3.08 -7.41
N THR A 79 4.80 -3.21 -6.56
CA THR A 79 4.07 -4.46 -6.38
C THR A 79 2.60 -4.17 -6.10
N ASN A 80 1.71 -5.02 -6.62
CA ASN A 80 0.29 -4.98 -6.26
C ASN A 80 0.02 -5.64 -4.89
N SER A 81 1.06 -6.09 -4.19
CA SER A 81 0.91 -6.71 -2.87
C SER A 81 0.68 -5.65 -1.80
N CYS A 82 -0.08 -6.01 -0.77
CA CYS A 82 -0.42 -5.15 0.35
C CYS A 82 0.28 -5.65 1.62
N ASN A 83 1.59 -5.91 1.53
CA ASN A 83 2.41 -6.32 2.66
C ASN A 83 2.97 -5.08 3.37
N ARG A 84 3.51 -5.27 4.58
CA ARG A 84 4.33 -4.25 5.22
C ARG A 84 5.54 -3.94 4.35
N SER A 85 5.85 -2.65 4.24
CA SER A 85 6.94 -2.16 3.41
C SER A 85 8.29 -2.76 3.83
N LYS A 86 8.48 -2.92 5.15
CA LYS A 86 9.65 -3.54 5.76
C LYS A 86 9.85 -5.00 5.33
N ASP A 87 8.78 -5.80 5.31
CA ASP A 87 8.89 -7.23 5.02
C ASP A 87 9.20 -7.47 3.54
N LYS A 88 8.55 -6.72 2.65
CA LYS A 88 8.78 -6.82 1.20
C LYS A 88 10.17 -6.31 0.84
N ALA A 89 10.63 -5.21 1.42
CA ALA A 89 12.00 -4.72 1.23
C ALA A 89 13.04 -5.77 1.66
N ALA A 90 12.89 -6.37 2.85
CA ALA A 90 13.78 -7.42 3.32
C ALA A 90 13.78 -8.67 2.41
N GLN A 91 12.61 -9.04 1.88
CA GLN A 91 12.46 -10.13 0.92
C GLN A 91 13.23 -9.85 -0.38
N ILE A 92 13.03 -8.67 -0.98
CA ILE A 92 13.71 -8.25 -2.21
C ILE A 92 15.22 -8.16 -2.00
N GLN A 93 15.67 -7.57 -0.88
CA GLN A 93 17.08 -7.50 -0.49
C GLN A 93 17.71 -8.89 -0.43
N LYS A 94 17.03 -9.88 0.16
CA LYS A 94 17.51 -11.27 0.22
C LYS A 94 17.61 -11.89 -1.18
N TRP A 95 16.64 -11.64 -2.05
CA TRP A 95 16.61 -12.21 -3.40
C TRP A 95 17.69 -11.65 -4.31
N LEU A 96 17.89 -10.34 -4.29
CA LEU A 96 18.74 -9.62 -5.24
C LEU A 96 20.13 -9.29 -4.69
N ASN A 97 20.37 -9.58 -3.40
CA ASN A 97 21.61 -9.27 -2.68
C ASN A 97 22.03 -7.80 -2.86
N ILE A 98 21.10 -6.89 -2.57
CA ILE A 98 21.28 -5.42 -2.58
C ILE A 98 20.63 -4.82 -1.33
N GLN A 99 21.07 -3.63 -0.95
CA GLN A 99 20.36 -2.87 0.09
C GLN A 99 19.03 -2.36 -0.47
N VAL A 100 17.93 -2.65 0.22
CA VAL A 100 16.59 -2.15 -0.12
C VAL A 100 15.96 -1.58 1.13
N THR A 101 15.60 -0.30 1.07
CA THR A 101 14.86 0.38 2.13
C THR A 101 13.35 0.27 1.90
N PRO A 102 12.51 0.33 2.95
CA PRO A 102 11.06 0.30 2.81
C PRO A 102 10.51 1.38 1.85
N ASP A 103 11.11 2.56 1.82
CA ASP A 103 10.70 3.69 0.97
C ASP A 103 10.93 3.43 -0.52
N GLN A 104 11.78 2.46 -0.87
CA GLN A 104 11.97 2.02 -2.25
C GLN A 104 10.90 1.03 -2.72
N VAL A 105 9.97 0.61 -1.85
CA VAL A 105 8.91 -0.33 -2.19
C VAL A 105 7.56 0.39 -2.26
N ILE A 106 7.00 0.42 -3.46
CA ILE A 106 5.70 1.01 -3.78
C ILE A 106 4.69 -0.13 -3.87
N HIS A 107 3.80 -0.18 -2.89
CA HIS A 107 2.73 -1.14 -2.78
C HIS A 107 1.44 -0.63 -3.43
N ALA A 108 0.50 -1.54 -3.72
CA ALA A 108 -0.85 -1.20 -4.14
C ALA A 108 -1.52 -0.08 -3.29
N PRO A 109 -1.45 -0.11 -1.95
CA PRO A 109 -2.01 0.95 -1.11
C PRO A 109 -1.15 2.22 -1.01
N THR A 110 0.08 2.27 -1.53
CA THR A 110 0.95 3.46 -1.40
C THR A 110 0.30 4.76 -1.90
N PRO A 111 -0.45 4.81 -3.02
CA PRO A 111 -1.13 6.03 -3.46
C PRO A 111 -2.16 6.57 -2.46
N VAL A 112 -2.69 5.73 -1.57
CA VAL A 112 -3.67 6.14 -0.55
C VAL A 112 -3.06 7.06 0.50
N LYS A 113 -1.72 7.14 0.59
CA LYS A 113 -1.02 8.16 1.39
C LYS A 113 -1.42 9.59 1.00
N LEU A 114 -1.89 9.80 -0.23
CA LEU A 114 -2.34 11.11 -0.73
C LEU A 114 -3.77 11.46 -0.30
N LEU A 115 -4.57 10.49 0.14
CA LEU A 115 -5.97 10.67 0.54
C LEU A 115 -6.09 11.16 2.00
N THR A 116 -5.41 12.25 2.29
CA THR A 116 -5.28 12.84 3.64
C THR A 116 -6.62 13.21 4.26
N GLU A 117 -7.65 13.49 3.45
CA GLU A 117 -9.00 13.78 3.91
C GLU A 117 -9.72 12.59 4.59
N PHE A 118 -9.13 11.39 4.53
CA PHE A 118 -9.61 10.20 5.22
C PHE A 118 -8.74 9.77 6.42
N HIS A 119 -7.57 10.36 6.61
CA HIS A 119 -6.59 9.87 7.59
C HIS A 119 -7.06 10.00 9.05
N ASP A 120 -7.83 11.05 9.36
CA ASP A 120 -8.37 11.31 10.70
C ASP A 120 -9.79 10.76 10.92
N LYS A 121 -10.40 10.18 9.87
CA LYS A 121 -11.74 9.58 9.95
C LYS A 121 -11.70 8.23 10.67
N HIS A 122 -12.83 7.80 11.22
CA HIS A 122 -12.98 6.45 11.71
C HIS A 122 -13.14 5.45 10.55
N VAL A 123 -12.08 4.71 10.24
CA VAL A 123 -11.99 3.87 9.04
C VAL A 123 -12.00 2.38 9.38
N LEU A 124 -12.91 1.64 8.75
CA LEU A 124 -12.90 0.17 8.77
C LEU A 124 -11.80 -0.33 7.82
N VAL A 125 -10.82 -1.07 8.35
CA VAL A 125 -9.74 -1.65 7.54
C VAL A 125 -10.00 -3.14 7.33
N ILE A 126 -10.09 -3.52 6.06
CA ILE A 126 -10.32 -4.90 5.62
C ILE A 126 -9.07 -5.40 4.90
N GLY A 127 -8.61 -6.59 5.30
CA GLY A 127 -7.48 -7.28 4.70
C GLY A 127 -7.06 -8.46 5.55
N GLN A 128 -5.95 -9.07 5.18
CA GLN A 128 -5.38 -10.20 5.91
C GLN A 128 -4.44 -9.71 7.02
N GLU A 129 -3.32 -10.40 7.23
CA GLU A 129 -2.33 -10.09 8.26
C GLU A 129 -1.81 -8.65 8.16
N TYR A 130 -1.47 -8.06 9.31
CA TYR A 130 -0.88 -6.72 9.43
C TYR A 130 -1.68 -5.55 8.87
N ARG A 131 -2.94 -5.74 8.48
CA ARG A 131 -3.81 -4.70 7.90
C ARG A 131 -3.84 -3.38 8.68
N VAL A 132 -3.89 -3.45 10.01
CA VAL A 132 -3.91 -2.28 10.90
C VAL A 132 -2.56 -1.55 10.86
N GLU A 133 -1.46 -2.30 10.94
CA GLU A 133 -0.11 -1.75 10.84
C GLU A 133 0.12 -1.07 9.49
N ILE A 134 -0.33 -1.70 8.39
CA ILE A 134 -0.25 -1.13 7.04
C ILE A 134 -1.09 0.16 6.93
N ALA A 135 -2.30 0.18 7.48
CA ALA A 135 -3.14 1.39 7.49
C ALA A 135 -2.44 2.55 8.24
N HIS A 136 -1.79 2.26 9.38
CA HIS A 136 -0.98 3.24 10.09
C HIS A 136 0.27 3.68 9.31
N GLU A 137 0.97 2.77 8.61
CA GLU A 137 2.09 3.12 7.71
C GLU A 137 1.65 4.07 6.58
N ILE A 138 0.38 4.03 6.18
CA ILE A 138 -0.20 4.89 5.14
C ILE A 138 -0.61 6.27 5.70
N GLY A 139 -0.98 6.35 6.98
CA GLY A 139 -1.36 7.59 7.64
C GLY A 139 -2.73 7.56 8.32
N PHE A 140 -3.50 6.47 8.21
CA PHE A 140 -4.77 6.35 8.93
C PHE A 140 -4.52 6.19 10.43
N THR A 141 -5.13 7.05 11.24
CA THR A 141 -4.89 7.10 12.69
C THR A 141 -5.99 6.42 13.49
N ASN A 142 -7.24 6.56 13.05
CA ASN A 142 -8.42 6.03 13.73
C ASN A 142 -9.02 4.86 12.93
N VAL A 143 -8.53 3.65 13.18
CA VAL A 143 -8.93 2.46 12.43
C VAL A 143 -9.62 1.43 13.32
N CYS A 144 -10.60 0.74 12.75
CA CYS A 144 -11.21 -0.45 13.35
C CYS A 144 -11.19 -1.63 12.37
N THR A 145 -11.41 -2.81 12.89
CA THR A 145 -11.46 -4.07 12.12
C THR A 145 -12.86 -4.69 12.20
N LEU A 146 -13.13 -5.66 11.33
CA LEU A 146 -14.39 -6.41 11.38
C LEU A 146 -14.58 -7.15 12.71
N ALA A 147 -13.51 -7.55 13.38
CA ALA A 147 -13.57 -8.12 14.73
C ALA A 147 -14.07 -7.09 15.78
N ASP A 148 -13.70 -5.82 15.62
CA ASP A 148 -14.20 -4.74 16.49
C ASP A 148 -15.69 -4.49 16.25
N ILE A 149 -16.13 -4.55 14.98
CA ILE A 149 -17.55 -4.45 14.60
C ILE A 149 -18.35 -5.63 15.15
N GLN A 150 -17.88 -6.86 14.99
CA GLN A 150 -18.53 -8.06 15.54
C GLN A 150 -18.67 -7.96 17.07
N LYS A 151 -17.63 -7.46 17.75
CA LYS A 151 -17.67 -7.26 19.19
C LYS A 151 -18.65 -6.16 19.61
N ALA A 152 -18.73 -5.08 18.85
CA ALA A 152 -19.66 -3.98 19.10
C ALA A 152 -21.11 -4.36 18.78
N TYR A 153 -21.34 -5.20 17.78
CA TYR A 153 -22.66 -5.59 17.30
C TYR A 153 -22.76 -7.11 17.10
N PRO A 154 -22.77 -7.92 18.18
CA PRO A 154 -22.71 -9.38 18.07
C PRO A 154 -23.88 -9.98 17.30
N LEU A 155 -25.01 -9.28 17.26
CA LEU A 155 -26.22 -9.74 16.55
C LEU A 155 -26.15 -9.63 15.03
N LEU A 156 -25.17 -8.92 14.48
CA LEU A 156 -25.02 -8.77 13.02
C LEU A 156 -24.34 -9.98 12.35
N ASP A 157 -23.52 -10.73 13.09
CA ASP A 157 -22.82 -11.90 12.55
C ASP A 157 -23.47 -13.22 12.98
N MET A 158 -24.72 -13.44 12.57
CA MET A 158 -25.42 -14.70 12.83
C MET A 158 -25.01 -15.85 11.89
N VAL A 159 -24.17 -15.53 10.89
CA VAL A 159 -23.64 -16.51 9.93
C VAL A 159 -22.58 -17.38 10.60
N ASP A 160 -21.75 -16.78 11.45
CA ASP A 160 -20.82 -17.52 12.30
C ASP A 160 -21.57 -18.35 13.36
N HIS A 161 -21.38 -19.68 13.30
CA HIS A 161 -22.00 -20.62 14.21
C HIS A 161 -21.45 -20.51 15.65
N GLU A 162 -20.17 -20.17 15.80
CA GLU A 162 -19.56 -19.97 17.12
C GLU A 162 -20.14 -18.73 17.78
N ASN A 163 -20.20 -17.62 17.03
CA ASN A 163 -20.87 -16.41 17.50
C ASN A 163 -22.35 -16.66 17.81
N ARG A 164 -23.10 -17.35 16.95
CA ARG A 164 -24.52 -17.69 17.19
C ARG A 164 -24.72 -18.47 18.49
N ASN A 165 -23.86 -19.44 18.77
CA ASN A 165 -23.92 -20.21 20.01
C ASN A 165 -23.57 -19.32 21.22
N ALA A 166 -22.59 -18.44 21.09
CA ALA A 166 -22.21 -17.49 22.14
C ALA A 166 -23.36 -16.51 22.46
N VAL A 167 -24.03 -16.00 21.43
CA VAL A 167 -25.14 -15.04 21.62
C VAL A 167 -26.40 -15.67 22.20
N ALA A 168 -26.65 -16.96 21.94
CA ALA A 168 -27.82 -17.67 22.44
C ALA A 168 -27.82 -17.90 23.97
N VAL A 169 -26.65 -17.85 24.61
CA VAL A 169 -26.46 -18.20 26.03
C VAL A 169 -26.53 -16.97 26.95
N GLY A 170 -26.56 -15.74 26.43
CA GLY A 170 -26.53 -14.52 27.25
C GLY A 170 -27.23 -13.32 26.62
N ASN A 171 -27.25 -12.20 27.35
CA ASN A 171 -27.62 -10.90 26.79
C ASN A 171 -26.38 -10.27 26.15
N HIS A 172 -26.47 -10.00 24.85
CA HIS A 172 -25.41 -9.36 24.07
C HIS A 172 -25.93 -8.04 23.51
N PRO A 173 -25.91 -6.96 24.31
CA PRO A 173 -26.36 -5.66 23.86
C PRO A 173 -25.34 -5.06 22.89
N ASP A 174 -25.85 -4.34 21.89
CA ASP A 174 -25.03 -3.53 20.99
C ASP A 174 -24.29 -2.43 21.77
N ASP A 175 -23.04 -2.16 21.39
CA ASP A 175 -22.31 -1.00 21.86
C ASP A 175 -22.77 0.26 21.11
N THR A 176 -23.75 0.94 21.69
CA THR A 176 -24.29 2.20 21.16
C THR A 176 -23.28 3.35 21.09
N ASN A 177 -22.17 3.25 21.84
CA ASN A 177 -21.10 4.26 21.87
C ASN A 177 -20.02 4.00 20.83
N PHE A 178 -20.04 2.84 20.15
CA PHE A 178 -19.10 2.56 19.08
C PHE A 178 -19.26 3.63 17.97
N PRO A 179 -18.16 4.28 17.55
CA PRO A 179 -18.23 5.37 16.58
C PRO A 179 -18.67 4.86 15.21
N ALA A 180 -19.42 5.70 14.48
CA ALA A 180 -19.83 5.36 13.12
C ALA A 180 -18.58 5.19 12.23
N VAL A 181 -18.61 4.19 11.35
CA VAL A 181 -17.58 4.02 10.31
C VAL A 181 -17.80 5.08 9.24
N GLU A 182 -16.76 5.83 8.89
CA GLU A 182 -16.85 6.96 7.95
C GLU A 182 -16.22 6.65 6.59
N ALA A 183 -15.42 5.59 6.49
CA ALA A 183 -14.92 5.03 5.24
C ALA A 183 -14.45 3.58 5.45
N VAL A 184 -14.32 2.84 4.35
CA VAL A 184 -13.76 1.48 4.33
C VAL A 184 -12.47 1.48 3.52
N LEU A 185 -11.38 1.00 4.12
CA LEU A 185 -10.10 0.77 3.45
C LEU A 185 -9.94 -0.73 3.19
N LEU A 186 -10.10 -1.13 1.93
CA LEU A 186 -9.95 -2.51 1.48
C LEU A 186 -8.53 -2.73 0.96
N LEU A 187 -7.65 -3.21 1.83
CA LEU A 187 -6.26 -3.58 1.51
C LEU A 187 -6.18 -4.94 0.81
N GLY A 188 -7.15 -5.82 1.00
CA GLY A 188 -7.18 -7.13 0.35
C GLY A 188 -8.42 -7.92 0.75
N GLU A 189 -8.47 -9.17 0.33
CA GLU A 189 -9.60 -10.04 0.63
C GLU A 189 -9.67 -10.45 2.11
N PRO A 190 -10.86 -10.45 2.72
CA PRO A 190 -11.07 -11.09 4.01
C PRO A 190 -10.91 -12.62 3.94
N THR A 191 -10.64 -13.25 5.08
CA THR A 191 -10.56 -14.73 5.19
C THR A 191 -11.92 -15.41 5.31
N HIS A 192 -12.93 -14.71 5.85
CA HIS A 192 -14.30 -15.22 6.07
C HIS A 192 -15.31 -14.36 5.28
N TRP A 193 -15.44 -14.60 3.98
CA TRP A 193 -16.24 -13.74 3.12
C TRP A 193 -17.71 -13.67 3.53
N GLU A 194 -18.28 -14.78 4.01
CA GLU A 194 -19.67 -14.89 4.41
C GLU A 194 -20.06 -13.90 5.52
N SER A 195 -19.35 -13.91 6.65
CA SER A 195 -19.57 -12.99 7.76
C SER A 195 -19.18 -11.56 7.41
N HIS A 196 -18.04 -11.37 6.74
CA HIS A 196 -17.53 -10.05 6.41
C HIS A 196 -18.40 -9.31 5.38
N LEU A 197 -18.98 -10.01 4.41
CA LEU A 197 -19.93 -9.41 3.47
C LEU A 197 -21.21 -8.98 4.17
N GLN A 198 -21.74 -9.80 5.08
CA GLN A 198 -22.92 -9.43 5.88
C GLN A 198 -22.68 -8.12 6.63
N LEU A 199 -21.59 -8.06 7.40
CA LEU A 199 -21.22 -6.87 8.17
C LEU A 199 -20.96 -5.65 7.30
N LEU A 200 -20.27 -5.82 6.16
CA LEU A 200 -19.99 -4.72 5.25
C LEU A 200 -21.27 -4.16 4.61
N ILE A 201 -22.20 -5.03 4.21
CA ILE A 201 -23.50 -4.63 3.68
C ILE A 201 -24.30 -3.90 4.75
N ASP A 202 -24.35 -4.42 5.98
CA ASP A 202 -25.06 -3.78 7.08
C ASP A 202 -24.49 -2.38 7.38
N LEU A 203 -23.16 -2.22 7.37
CA LEU A 203 -22.52 -0.91 7.54
C LEU A 203 -22.85 0.05 6.39
N ILE A 204 -22.79 -0.41 5.14
CA ILE A 204 -23.11 0.43 3.96
C ILE A 204 -24.58 0.86 4.00
N LEU A 205 -25.49 -0.04 4.37
CA LEU A 205 -26.92 0.24 4.45
C LEU A 205 -27.31 1.10 5.67
N THR A 206 -26.42 1.29 6.65
CA THR A 206 -26.70 2.03 7.89
C THR A 206 -25.81 3.26 8.08
N ASP A 207 -25.20 3.78 6.99
CA ASP A 207 -24.28 4.92 7.02
C ASP A 207 -23.18 4.74 8.09
N GLY A 208 -22.63 3.53 8.17
CA GLY A 208 -21.57 3.14 9.09
C GLY A 208 -21.99 2.96 10.54
N LYS A 209 -23.30 3.01 10.88
CA LYS A 209 -23.79 2.82 12.25
C LYS A 209 -24.98 1.86 12.32
N PRO A 210 -24.73 0.55 12.50
CA PRO A 210 -25.76 -0.49 12.42
C PRO A 210 -26.49 -0.69 13.75
N VAL A 211 -27.00 0.40 14.35
CA VAL A 211 -27.79 0.34 15.58
C VAL A 211 -29.28 0.15 15.28
N SER A 212 -29.96 -0.55 16.18
CA SER A 212 -31.42 -0.72 16.16
C SER A 212 -32.15 0.63 15.97
N GLY A 213 -32.90 0.78 14.88
CA GLY A 213 -33.65 2.00 14.54
C GLY A 213 -32.97 2.97 13.56
N HIS A 214 -31.74 2.69 13.11
CA HIS A 214 -31.05 3.44 12.05
C HIS A 214 -31.19 2.79 10.67
N THR A 215 -32.10 1.81 10.52
CA THR A 215 -32.45 1.29 9.20
C THR A 215 -33.09 2.41 8.38
N PRO A 216 -32.52 2.78 7.23
CA PRO A 216 -33.07 3.82 6.39
C PRO A 216 -34.47 3.44 5.93
N ALA A 217 -35.41 4.39 6.00
CA ALA A 217 -36.74 4.20 5.42
C ALA A 217 -36.69 4.07 3.88
N ASP A 218 -35.61 4.55 3.27
CA ASP A 218 -35.34 4.51 1.84
C ASP A 218 -33.84 4.32 1.61
N VAL A 219 -33.47 3.15 1.08
CA VAL A 219 -32.08 2.77 0.81
C VAL A 219 -31.40 3.68 -0.22
N HIS A 220 -32.17 4.36 -1.07
CA HIS A 220 -31.63 5.29 -2.07
C HIS A 220 -31.25 6.66 -1.48
N LYS A 221 -31.57 6.91 -0.22
CA LYS A 221 -31.25 8.17 0.50
C LYS A 221 -30.12 8.02 1.51
N VAL A 222 -29.55 6.83 1.62
CA VAL A 222 -28.41 6.58 2.49
C VAL A 222 -27.20 7.26 1.88
N ARG A 223 -26.44 7.97 2.72
CA ARG A 223 -25.16 8.50 2.31
C ARG A 223 -24.24 7.31 1.97
N GLN A 224 -23.66 7.34 0.78
CA GLN A 224 -22.74 6.29 0.34
C GLN A 224 -21.48 6.31 1.23
N LEU A 225 -21.23 5.22 1.95
CA LEU A 225 -20.01 5.02 2.72
C LEU A 225 -18.83 4.85 1.74
N PRO A 226 -17.82 5.74 1.74
CA PRO A 226 -16.71 5.64 0.78
C PRO A 226 -15.91 4.34 0.96
N VAL A 227 -15.67 3.62 -0.14
CA VAL A 227 -14.84 2.40 -0.16
C VAL A 227 -13.58 2.65 -0.98
N ILE A 228 -12.43 2.62 -0.31
CA ILE A 228 -11.10 2.77 -0.90
C ILE A 228 -10.51 1.37 -1.09
N ALA A 229 -10.56 0.87 -2.34
CA ALA A 229 -10.04 -0.46 -2.67
C ALA A 229 -8.63 -0.36 -3.28
N CYS A 230 -7.64 -0.90 -2.57
CA CYS A 230 -6.23 -0.79 -2.96
C CYS A 230 -5.79 -1.90 -3.91
N ASN A 231 -6.38 -3.10 -3.79
CA ASN A 231 -6.08 -4.24 -4.62
C ASN A 231 -7.35 -5.02 -4.93
N ILE A 232 -7.89 -4.88 -6.14
CA ILE A 232 -9.11 -5.55 -6.60
C ILE A 232 -8.84 -6.75 -7.53
N ARG A 233 -7.65 -7.35 -7.45
CA ARG A 233 -7.24 -8.41 -8.39
C ARG A 233 -8.14 -9.65 -8.25
N ALA A 234 -8.89 -9.99 -9.31
CA ALA A 234 -9.78 -11.15 -9.37
C ALA A 234 -9.06 -12.50 -9.67
N LEU A 235 -7.80 -12.49 -10.13
CA LEU A 235 -7.03 -13.69 -10.46
C LEU A 235 -5.58 -13.59 -9.95
N GLY A 236 -5.15 -14.51 -9.09
CA GLY A 236 -3.81 -14.58 -8.51
C GLY A 236 -2.71 -15.15 -9.42
N VAL A 237 -2.78 -14.95 -10.74
CA VAL A 237 -1.81 -15.52 -11.69
C VAL A 237 -1.02 -14.42 -12.42
N ASN A 238 0.30 -14.46 -12.25
CA ASN A 238 1.39 -13.73 -12.93
C ASN A 238 0.99 -12.89 -14.18
N GLY A 239 0.74 -11.59 -14.01
CA GLY A 239 0.59 -10.63 -15.10
C GLY A 239 0.29 -9.20 -14.60
N PRO A 240 0.77 -8.15 -15.29
CA PRO A 240 0.60 -6.77 -14.84
C PRO A 240 -0.78 -6.26 -15.26
N VAL A 241 -1.69 -6.13 -14.30
CA VAL A 241 -2.91 -5.33 -14.47
C VAL A 241 -2.98 -4.39 -13.27
N TRP A 242 -2.83 -3.10 -13.56
CA TRP A 242 -2.92 -2.01 -12.59
C TRP A 242 -4.37 -1.54 -12.52
N THR A 243 -5.02 -1.69 -11.36
CA THR A 243 -6.32 -1.06 -11.13
C THR A 243 -6.38 -0.55 -9.69
N LEU A 244 -6.14 0.75 -9.50
CA LEU A 244 -6.65 1.48 -8.35
C LEU A 244 -8.05 1.99 -8.76
N SER A 245 -9.09 1.50 -8.10
CA SER A 245 -10.45 2.02 -8.29
C SER A 245 -10.89 2.70 -7.01
N VAL A 246 -10.86 4.03 -7.02
CA VAL A 246 -11.61 4.83 -6.06
C VAL A 246 -13.01 4.96 -6.64
N HIS A 247 -13.96 4.19 -6.13
CA HIS A 247 -15.36 4.38 -6.48
C HIS A 247 -15.98 5.27 -5.40
N CYS A 248 -16.02 6.58 -5.67
CA CYS A 248 -17.04 7.43 -5.08
C CYS A 248 -18.31 7.19 -5.89
N VAL A 249 -19.17 6.29 -5.40
CA VAL A 249 -20.52 6.17 -5.97
C VAL A 249 -21.25 7.48 -5.65
N PRO A 250 -21.77 8.22 -6.65
CA PRO A 250 -22.45 9.49 -6.44
C PRO A 250 -23.75 9.35 -5.65
#